data_AF-A0A6A4LA52-F1
#
_entry.id   AF-A0A6A4LA52-F1
#
_cell.length_a   1.000
_cell.length_b   1.000
_cell.length_c   1.000
_cell.angle_alpha   90.00
_cell.angle_beta   90.00
_cell.angle_gamma   90.00
#
_symmetry.space_group_name_H-M   'P 1'
#
loop_
_entity.id
_entity.type
_entity.pdbx_description
1 polymer ?
#
loop_
_entity_poly.entity_id
_entity_poly.type
_entity_poly.pdbx_seq_one_letter_code
_entity_poly.pdbx_strand_id
1 'polypeptide(L)'
;MKFKTEVYFSGMRIAASCNGLILLSNWSDGRIIVCNPLRAQHFILPKPPKIVKDVTFFGCGFGHSPATDQYKVLRFYYHTPGTFILGFDIYTIGIDDKWRSIGYPGQPRVVLKSQLVFLNGAFHWIGFENENSWFICYFDIEKEQFGSFPLPSHIGIAFPYLGIVDNWLYILDDYSLDVQKLWVMKDYGDFSSWTLECVIEGARLGTPMPLKMLKDGTLLMMFNKWCNISSVKSSIKITLASYNPQTRVLKKIKHCGNSLWGGSVADVPRFFSPMDALKLQC
;
A
#
# COMPACT_ATOMS: atom_id res chain seq x y z
N MET A 1 15.26 -15.78 -13.91
CA MET A 1 15.39 -16.15 -12.48
C MET A 1 14.18 -17.00 -12.12
N LYS A 2 14.33 -18.30 -11.84
CA LYS A 2 13.22 -19.18 -11.41
C LYS A 2 13.32 -19.33 -9.89
N PHE A 3 12.40 -18.71 -9.15
CA PHE A 3 12.29 -18.94 -7.72
C PHE A 3 11.63 -20.31 -7.50
N LYS A 4 12.40 -21.30 -7.02
CA LYS A 4 11.86 -22.54 -6.47
C LYS A 4 11.70 -22.35 -4.97
N THR A 5 10.49 -22.06 -4.54
CA THR A 5 10.09 -22.18 -3.13
C THR A 5 8.91 -23.14 -3.09
N GLU A 6 9.02 -24.26 -2.36
CA GLU A 6 7.90 -25.17 -2.07
C GLU A 6 6.92 -24.54 -1.04
N VAL A 7 6.61 -23.26 -1.21
CA VAL A 7 5.63 -22.55 -0.41
C VAL A 7 4.48 -22.20 -1.34
N TYR A 8 3.37 -22.91 -1.17
CA TYR A 8 2.13 -22.60 -1.87
C TYR A 8 1.55 -21.32 -1.28
N PHE A 9 1.91 -20.17 -1.85
CA PHE A 9 1.32 -18.85 -1.55
C PHE A 9 -0.13 -18.70 -2.08
N SER A 10 -0.88 -19.80 -2.17
CA SER A 10 -2.24 -19.79 -2.70
C SER A 10 -3.12 -18.87 -1.86
N GLY A 11 -3.76 -17.88 -2.50
CA GLY A 11 -4.61 -16.88 -1.84
C GLY A 11 -3.86 -15.70 -1.20
N MET A 12 -2.52 -15.71 -1.18
CA MET A 12 -1.73 -14.58 -0.65
C MET A 12 -1.67 -13.43 -1.66
N ARG A 13 -1.68 -12.19 -1.15
CA ARG A 13 -1.52 -10.94 -1.92
C ARG A 13 -0.36 -10.13 -1.37
N ILE A 14 0.34 -9.36 -2.20
CA ILE A 14 1.37 -8.43 -1.71
C ILE A 14 0.65 -7.25 -1.08
N ALA A 15 0.78 -7.11 0.23
CA ALA A 15 0.18 -6.02 0.99
C ALA A 15 1.06 -4.76 0.98
N ALA A 16 2.38 -4.94 1.10
CA ALA A 16 3.35 -3.86 1.15
C ALA A 16 4.76 -4.40 0.92
N SER A 17 5.73 -3.50 0.82
CA SER A 17 7.15 -3.84 0.85
C SER A 17 7.94 -2.73 1.55
N CYS A 18 9.04 -3.11 2.19
CA CYS A 18 9.92 -2.18 2.88
C CYS A 18 11.35 -2.75 2.82
N ASN A 19 12.34 -1.95 2.44
CA ASN A 19 13.76 -2.34 2.50
C ASN A 19 14.11 -3.67 1.77
N GLY A 20 13.40 -3.99 0.68
CA GLY A 20 13.59 -5.22 -0.11
C GLY A 20 12.86 -6.45 0.45
N LEU A 21 12.16 -6.30 1.57
CA LEU A 21 11.26 -7.28 2.14
C LEU A 21 9.83 -7.06 1.63
N ILE A 22 9.09 -8.14 1.46
CA ILE A 22 7.71 -8.14 0.98
C ILE A 22 6.81 -8.65 2.10
N LEU A 23 5.74 -7.91 2.37
CA LEU A 23 4.65 -8.33 3.22
C LEU A 23 3.56 -8.96 2.35
N LEU A 24 3.26 -10.22 2.60
CA LEU A 24 2.15 -10.94 1.99
C LEU A 24 1.03 -11.11 3.02
N SER A 25 -0.22 -10.90 2.61
CA SER A 25 -1.39 -11.16 3.46
C SER A 25 -2.44 -12.01 2.75
N ASN A 26 -3.18 -12.81 3.51
CA ASN A 26 -4.32 -13.56 3.04
C ASN A 26 -5.59 -13.12 3.78
N TRP A 27 -6.52 -12.52 3.03
CA TRP A 27 -7.77 -11.99 3.57
C TRP A 27 -8.73 -13.06 4.08
N SER A 28 -8.65 -14.30 3.59
CA SER A 28 -9.60 -15.35 3.99
C SER A 28 -9.28 -15.94 5.36
N ASP A 29 -8.00 -16.00 5.75
CA ASP A 29 -7.57 -16.68 6.98
C ASP A 29 -6.70 -15.82 7.91
N GLY A 30 -6.42 -14.57 7.53
CA GLY A 30 -5.65 -13.64 8.35
C GLY A 30 -4.14 -13.90 8.36
N ARG A 31 -3.62 -14.85 7.56
CA ARG A 31 -2.18 -15.13 7.54
C ARG A 31 -1.41 -13.95 6.98
N ILE A 32 -0.32 -13.61 7.66
CA ILE A 32 0.63 -12.57 7.25
C ILE A 32 2.02 -13.22 7.20
N ILE A 33 2.73 -13.01 6.10
CA ILE A 33 4.05 -13.57 5.84
C ILE A 33 4.96 -12.43 5.44
N VAL A 34 6.14 -12.35 6.04
CA VAL A 34 7.22 -11.50 5.57
C VAL A 34 8.19 -12.37 4.79
N CYS A 35 8.55 -11.97 3.58
CA CYS A 35 9.52 -12.71 2.78
C CYS A 35 10.58 -11.80 2.16
N ASN A 36 11.76 -12.36 1.97
CA ASN A 36 12.77 -11.80 1.07
C ASN A 36 12.86 -12.72 -0.14
N PRO A 37 12.34 -12.29 -1.30
CA PRO A 37 12.35 -13.11 -2.49
C PRO A 37 13.78 -13.43 -2.94
N LEU A 38 14.72 -12.49 -2.83
CA LEU A 38 16.11 -12.65 -3.28
C LEU A 38 16.87 -13.73 -2.52
N ARG A 39 16.55 -13.92 -1.23
CA ARG A 39 17.15 -14.95 -0.38
C ARG A 39 16.32 -16.23 -0.28
N ALA A 40 15.16 -16.28 -0.95
CA ALA A 40 14.18 -17.36 -0.80
C ALA A 40 13.81 -17.65 0.67
N GLN A 41 13.80 -16.61 1.50
CA GLN A 41 13.52 -16.70 2.94
C GLN A 41 12.16 -16.10 3.25
N HIS A 42 11.46 -16.69 4.21
CA HIS A 42 10.19 -16.17 4.69
C HIS A 42 9.95 -16.59 6.14
N PHE A 43 9.10 -15.85 6.83
CA PHE A 43 8.56 -16.23 8.13
C PHE A 43 7.10 -15.80 8.23
N ILE A 44 6.33 -16.58 8.98
CA ILE A 44 4.91 -16.36 9.19
C ILE A 44 4.76 -15.62 10.51
N LEU A 45 4.04 -14.51 10.51
CA LEU A 45 3.73 -13.79 11.74
C LEU A 45 2.66 -14.55 12.55
N PRO A 46 2.61 -14.37 13.88
CA PRO A 46 1.50 -14.83 14.68
C PRO A 46 0.20 -14.36 14.07
N LYS A 47 -0.83 -15.20 14.18
CA LYS A 47 -2.15 -14.78 13.76
C LYS A 47 -2.55 -13.57 14.61
N PRO A 48 -2.98 -12.47 13.97
CA PRO A 48 -3.51 -11.35 14.71
C PRO A 48 -4.73 -11.81 15.54
N PRO A 49 -5.07 -11.08 16.62
CA PRO A 49 -6.14 -11.46 17.52
C PRO A 49 -7.40 -11.76 16.72
N LYS A 50 -8.03 -12.91 17.01
CA LYS A 50 -9.33 -13.25 16.41
C LYS A 50 -10.33 -12.23 16.87
N ILE A 51 -10.60 -11.26 16.01
CA ILE A 51 -11.70 -10.35 16.22
C ILE A 51 -12.96 -11.20 16.00
N VAL A 52 -13.75 -11.32 17.06
CA VAL A 52 -14.99 -12.08 17.17
C VAL A 52 -15.80 -11.94 15.88
N LYS A 53 -16.11 -13.09 15.24
CA LYS A 53 -17.09 -13.46 14.20
C LYS A 53 -17.53 -12.47 13.08
N ASP A 54 -17.08 -11.22 13.07
CA ASP A 54 -17.73 -10.13 12.37
C ASP A 54 -16.75 -9.14 11.71
N VAL A 55 -15.53 -9.58 11.36
CA VAL A 55 -14.62 -8.78 10.51
C VAL A 55 -14.96 -9.01 9.05
N THR A 56 -15.36 -7.93 8.37
CA THR A 56 -15.69 -7.95 6.94
C THR A 56 -14.49 -7.56 6.06
N PHE A 57 -13.55 -6.77 6.57
CA PHE A 57 -12.40 -6.30 5.80
C PHE A 57 -11.23 -5.93 6.71
N PHE A 58 -10.01 -6.27 6.28
CA PHE A 58 -8.77 -5.84 6.91
C PHE A 58 -7.66 -5.66 5.86
N GLY A 59 -6.67 -4.85 6.19
CA GLY A 59 -5.46 -4.68 5.39
C GLY A 59 -4.23 -4.49 6.25
N CYS A 60 -3.06 -4.49 5.63
CA CYS A 60 -1.78 -4.36 6.32
C CYS A 60 -0.85 -3.41 5.58
N GLY A 61 -0.05 -2.67 6.35
CA GLY A 61 1.10 -1.91 5.89
C GLY A 61 2.38 -2.47 6.51
N PHE A 62 3.51 -2.21 5.87
CA PHE A 62 4.82 -2.64 6.36
C PHE A 62 5.82 -1.50 6.34
N GLY A 63 6.53 -1.29 7.45
CA GLY A 63 7.45 -0.17 7.62
C GLY A 63 8.62 -0.52 8.51
N HIS A 64 9.67 0.31 8.42
CA HIS A 64 10.90 0.21 9.21
C HIS A 64 11.08 1.50 10.00
N SER A 65 11.35 1.36 11.29
CA SER A 65 11.71 2.42 12.23
C SER A 65 13.23 2.55 12.25
N PRO A 66 13.82 3.59 11.66
CA PRO A 66 15.27 3.77 11.70
C PRO A 66 15.79 4.08 13.11
N ALA A 67 14.97 4.66 13.98
CA ALA A 67 15.38 5.03 15.34
C ALA A 67 15.55 3.82 16.25
N THR A 68 14.71 2.79 16.07
CA THR A 68 14.78 1.53 16.85
C THR A 68 15.36 0.35 16.08
N ASP A 69 15.63 0.55 14.78
CA ASP A 69 15.96 -0.48 13.79
C ASP A 69 14.92 -1.61 13.68
N GLN A 70 13.67 -1.35 14.05
CA GLN A 70 12.62 -2.37 14.08
C GLN A 70 11.73 -2.29 12.84
N TYR A 71 11.34 -3.47 12.36
CA TYR A 71 10.27 -3.57 11.38
C TYR A 71 8.93 -3.71 12.08
N LYS A 72 7.95 -2.91 11.64
CA LYS A 72 6.58 -2.92 12.18
C LYS A 72 5.57 -3.22 11.08
N VAL A 73 4.58 -4.04 11.41
CA VAL A 73 3.41 -4.29 10.58
C VAL A 73 2.21 -3.61 11.24
N LEU A 74 1.61 -2.65 10.53
CA LEU A 74 0.34 -2.04 10.95
C LEU A 74 -0.79 -2.77 10.25
N ARG A 75 -1.74 -3.27 11.01
CA ARG A 75 -2.96 -3.91 10.53
C ARG A 75 -4.14 -3.02 10.86
N PHE A 76 -5.05 -2.81 9.92
CA PHE A 76 -6.33 -2.18 10.17
C PHE A 76 -7.47 -3.14 9.86
N TYR A 77 -8.62 -2.98 10.52
CA TYR A 77 -9.79 -3.84 10.32
C TYR A 77 -11.09 -3.08 10.64
N TYR A 78 -12.21 -3.57 10.12
CA TYR A 78 -13.54 -3.07 10.45
C TYR A 78 -14.32 -4.06 11.33
N HIS A 79 -14.95 -3.55 12.38
CA HIS A 79 -15.96 -4.29 13.15
C HIS A 79 -17.36 -4.14 12.53
N THR A 80 -18.07 -5.25 12.36
CA THR A 80 -19.51 -5.31 12.06
C THR A 80 -20.25 -6.06 13.17
N PRO A 81 -21.60 -5.97 13.29
CA PRO A 81 -22.53 -5.10 12.57
C PRO A 81 -22.84 -3.80 13.32
N GLY A 82 -22.97 -2.69 12.58
CA GLY A 82 -23.65 -1.47 13.07
C GLY A 82 -22.90 -0.14 12.88
N THR A 83 -21.57 -0.09 12.95
CA THR A 83 -20.86 1.20 13.06
C THR A 83 -19.58 1.35 12.23
N PHE A 84 -19.16 0.35 11.44
CA PHE A 84 -17.88 0.40 10.68
C PHE A 84 -16.72 0.95 11.50
N ILE A 85 -16.56 0.47 12.75
CA ILE A 85 -15.47 0.94 13.60
C ILE A 85 -14.17 0.42 13.02
N LEU A 86 -13.34 1.36 12.55
CA LEU A 86 -11.96 1.11 12.16
C LEU A 86 -11.14 0.86 13.43
N GLY A 87 -10.40 -0.24 13.47
CA GLY A 87 -9.44 -0.54 14.53
C GLY A 87 -8.06 -0.82 13.94
N PHE A 88 -7.02 -0.59 14.74
CA PHE A 88 -5.64 -0.83 14.36
C PHE A 88 -4.94 -1.73 15.38
N ASP A 89 -4.16 -2.69 14.86
CA ASP A 89 -3.17 -3.46 15.62
C ASP A 89 -1.80 -3.23 15.02
N ILE A 90 -0.77 -3.25 15.87
CA ILE A 90 0.62 -3.22 15.44
C ILE A 90 1.34 -4.47 15.91
N TYR A 91 2.26 -4.96 15.07
CA TYR A 91 3.19 -6.02 15.42
C TYR A 91 4.61 -5.54 15.15
N THR A 92 5.48 -5.67 16.14
CA THR A 92 6.90 -5.33 16.02
C THR A 92 7.69 -6.62 15.88
N ILE A 93 8.37 -6.78 14.75
CA ILE A 93 9.11 -8.01 14.43
C ILE A 93 10.32 -8.14 15.35
N GLY A 94 10.46 -9.32 15.98
CA GLY A 94 11.62 -9.68 16.79
C GLY A 94 11.60 -9.19 18.24
N ILE A 95 10.49 -8.60 18.71
CA ILE A 95 10.36 -8.11 20.10
C ILE A 95 9.50 -9.04 20.92
N ASP A 96 8.19 -9.00 20.74
CA ASP A 96 7.22 -9.87 21.38
C ASP A 96 6.40 -10.59 20.31
N ASP A 97 6.12 -11.87 20.51
CA ASP A 97 5.35 -12.68 19.56
C ASP A 97 3.84 -12.41 19.67
N LYS A 98 3.48 -11.12 19.78
CA LYS A 98 2.14 -10.65 20.10
C LYS A 98 1.81 -9.39 19.30
N TRP A 99 0.58 -9.36 18.83
CA TRP A 99 -0.01 -8.13 18.31
C TRP A 99 -0.50 -7.27 19.47
N ARG A 100 -0.25 -5.97 19.38
CA ARG A 100 -0.76 -4.98 20.33
C ARG A 100 -1.82 -4.14 19.64
N SER A 101 -2.98 -4.01 20.28
CA SER A 101 -4.00 -3.09 19.78
C SER A 101 -3.58 -1.64 20.05
N ILE A 102 -3.73 -0.81 19.03
CA ILE A 102 -3.52 0.63 19.08
C ILE A 102 -4.88 1.37 19.14
N GLY A 103 -5.97 0.65 18.88
CA GLY A 103 -7.30 1.23 18.83
C GLY A 103 -7.46 2.23 17.68
N TYR A 104 -8.45 3.11 17.81
CA TYR A 104 -8.67 4.22 16.90
C TYR A 104 -8.95 5.48 17.71
N PRO A 105 -8.27 6.62 17.44
CA PRO A 105 -8.40 7.84 18.25
C PRO A 105 -9.78 8.50 18.13
N GLY A 106 -10.65 8.01 17.24
CA GLY A 106 -12.06 8.37 17.22
C GLY A 106 -12.40 9.67 16.50
N GLN A 107 -11.42 10.46 16.06
CA GLN A 107 -11.67 11.71 15.32
C GLN A 107 -10.64 11.98 14.20
N PRO A 108 -11.10 12.37 12.99
CA PRO A 108 -12.50 12.33 12.53
C PRO A 108 -13.04 10.89 12.52
N ARG A 109 -14.33 10.63 12.31
CA ARG A 109 -14.78 9.23 12.08
C ARG A 109 -14.34 8.81 10.68
N VAL A 110 -13.16 8.20 10.56
CA VAL A 110 -12.57 7.88 9.26
C VAL A 110 -12.94 6.47 8.81
N VAL A 111 -13.43 6.40 7.59
CA VAL A 111 -13.41 5.17 6.79
C VAL A 111 -12.21 5.22 5.86
N LEU A 112 -11.42 4.16 5.86
CA LEU A 112 -10.22 3.98 5.05
C LEU A 112 -10.59 3.44 3.67
N LYS A 113 -10.15 4.15 2.61
CA LYS A 113 -10.45 3.84 1.19
C LYS A 113 -9.27 3.30 0.40
N SER A 114 -8.04 3.53 0.85
CA SER A 114 -6.82 3.11 0.16
C SER A 114 -6.04 2.07 0.96
N GLN A 115 -5.03 1.47 0.35
CA GLN A 115 -4.03 0.69 1.10
C GLN A 115 -3.22 1.61 2.04
N LEU A 116 -2.57 1.00 3.03
CA LEU A 116 -1.56 1.66 3.83
C LEU A 116 -0.27 1.76 3.02
N VAL A 117 0.28 2.96 2.88
CA VAL A 117 1.60 3.19 2.26
C VAL A 117 2.58 3.75 3.29
N PHE A 118 3.82 3.29 3.24
CA PHE A 118 4.83 3.66 4.23
C PHE A 118 5.87 4.60 3.63
N LEU A 119 5.97 5.81 4.15
CA LEU A 119 6.94 6.82 3.72
C LEU A 119 7.39 7.64 4.94
N ASN A 120 8.68 7.96 5.00
CA ASN A 120 9.25 8.89 5.99
C ASN A 120 8.82 8.64 7.45
N GLY A 121 8.84 7.37 7.86
CA GLY A 121 8.53 6.98 9.25
C GLY A 121 7.04 6.93 9.58
N ALA A 122 6.14 7.08 8.61
CA ALA A 122 4.71 6.98 8.88
C ALA A 122 3.96 6.12 7.85
N PHE A 123 2.94 5.41 8.32
CA PHE A 123 1.91 4.82 7.46
C PHE A 123 0.92 5.89 7.06
N HIS A 124 0.49 5.91 5.80
CA HIS A 124 -0.46 6.87 5.26
C HIS A 124 -1.60 6.17 4.53
N TRP A 125 -2.78 6.78 4.57
CA TRP A 125 -3.95 6.34 3.82
C TRP A 125 -4.92 7.49 3.54
N ILE A 126 -5.82 7.27 2.59
CA ILE A 126 -6.96 8.15 2.38
C ILE A 126 -8.08 7.77 3.35
N GLY A 127 -8.48 8.76 4.13
CA GLY A 127 -9.65 8.74 4.97
C GLY A 127 -10.75 9.66 4.43
N PHE A 128 -12.00 9.38 4.79
CA PHE A 128 -13.10 10.32 4.61
C PHE A 128 -14.07 10.27 5.80
N GLU A 129 -14.69 11.40 6.08
CA GLU A 129 -15.76 11.53 7.10
C GLU A 129 -17.15 11.51 6.47
N ASN A 130 -17.29 12.13 5.30
CA ASN A 130 -18.47 12.12 4.45
C ASN A 130 -18.03 12.19 2.98
N GLU A 131 -18.96 12.16 2.03
CA GLU A 131 -18.65 12.11 0.59
C GLU A 131 -17.77 13.26 0.07
N ASN A 132 -17.76 14.40 0.79
CA ASN A 132 -17.06 15.62 0.40
C ASN A 132 -15.84 15.95 1.27
N SER A 133 -15.63 15.24 2.39
CA SER A 133 -14.56 15.53 3.36
C SER A 133 -13.51 14.43 3.35
N TRP A 134 -12.47 14.61 2.53
CA TRP A 134 -11.35 13.69 2.38
C TRP A 134 -10.10 14.18 3.14
N PHE A 135 -9.38 13.23 3.74
CA PHE A 135 -8.16 13.50 4.51
C PHE A 135 -7.05 12.53 4.09
N ILE A 136 -5.81 13.00 4.16
CA ILE A 136 -4.66 12.11 4.24
C ILE A 136 -4.43 11.89 5.73
N CYS A 137 -4.65 10.66 6.16
CA CYS A 137 -4.38 10.22 7.51
C CYS A 137 -2.99 9.61 7.57
N TYR A 138 -2.37 9.69 8.74
CA TYR A 138 -1.10 9.04 9.00
C TYR A 138 -1.03 8.44 10.39
N PHE A 139 -0.12 7.48 10.55
CA PHE A 139 0.32 6.92 11.83
C PHE A 139 1.85 6.97 11.87
N ASP A 140 2.40 7.81 12.73
CA ASP A 140 3.83 7.92 13.02
C ASP A 140 4.27 6.69 13.81
N ILE A 141 5.20 5.90 13.28
CA ILE A 141 5.57 4.61 13.90
C ILE A 141 6.47 4.75 15.11
N GLU A 142 7.14 5.90 15.25
CA GLU A 142 8.07 6.19 16.35
C GLU A 142 7.28 6.69 17.55
N LYS A 143 6.41 7.67 17.31
CA LYS A 143 5.54 8.27 18.34
C LYS A 143 4.32 7.41 18.63
N GLU A 144 3.99 6.49 17.73
CA GLU A 144 2.74 5.71 17.71
C GLU A 144 1.51 6.61 17.83
N GLN A 145 1.52 7.71 17.07
CA GLN A 145 0.48 8.73 17.08
C GLN A 145 -0.16 8.83 15.72
N PHE A 146 -1.49 8.93 15.75
CA PHE A 146 -2.28 9.25 14.57
C PHE A 146 -2.31 10.75 14.33
N GLY A 147 -2.42 11.12 13.07
CA GLY A 147 -2.80 12.46 12.67
C GLY A 147 -3.47 12.46 11.31
N SER A 148 -3.91 13.64 10.90
CA SER A 148 -4.49 13.83 9.58
C SER A 148 -4.30 15.27 9.12
N PHE A 149 -4.47 15.45 7.82
CA PHE A 149 -4.53 16.76 7.19
C PHE A 149 -5.52 16.72 6.02
N PRO A 150 -6.21 17.83 5.73
CA PRO A 150 -7.16 17.89 4.64
C PRO A 150 -6.47 17.63 3.30
N LEU A 151 -7.19 17.00 2.35
CA LEU A 151 -6.71 16.98 0.98
C LEU A 151 -6.69 18.41 0.41
N PRO A 152 -5.73 18.75 -0.46
CA PRO A 152 -5.72 20.06 -1.10
C PRO A 152 -6.99 20.28 -1.94
N SER A 153 -7.67 21.40 -1.71
CA SER A 153 -8.99 21.71 -2.31
C SER A 153 -8.98 21.83 -3.83
N HIS A 154 -7.82 22.11 -4.42
CA HIS A 154 -7.64 22.19 -5.87
C HIS A 154 -7.62 20.80 -6.55
N ILE A 155 -7.48 19.72 -5.78
CA ILE A 155 -7.60 18.37 -6.29
C ILE A 155 -9.09 18.01 -6.26
N GLY A 156 -9.77 18.25 -7.39
CA GLY A 156 -11.18 17.88 -7.56
C GLY A 156 -11.33 16.37 -7.68
N ILE A 157 -11.64 15.69 -6.57
CA ILE A 157 -11.57 14.22 -6.52
C ILE A 157 -12.91 13.59 -6.16
N ALA A 158 -13.31 12.61 -6.96
CA ALA A 158 -14.12 11.49 -6.51
C ALA A 158 -13.18 10.28 -6.35
N PHE A 159 -13.14 9.67 -5.16
CA PHE A 159 -12.39 8.44 -4.85
C PHE A 159 -10.85 8.50 -5.08
N PRO A 160 -10.09 9.23 -4.23
CA PRO A 160 -8.65 9.33 -4.38
C PRO A 160 -7.94 8.01 -4.08
N TYR A 161 -6.91 7.70 -4.87
CA TYR A 161 -5.95 6.66 -4.54
C TYR A 161 -4.63 7.30 -4.10
N LEU A 162 -4.15 6.91 -2.91
CA LEU A 162 -2.84 7.28 -2.40
C LEU A 162 -1.81 6.20 -2.72
N GLY A 163 -0.62 6.62 -3.12
CA GLY A 163 0.52 5.75 -3.29
C GLY A 163 1.85 6.47 -3.13
N ILE A 164 2.94 5.76 -3.46
CA ILE A 164 4.29 6.31 -3.45
C ILE A 164 4.93 6.17 -4.83
N VAL A 165 5.57 7.23 -5.31
CA VAL A 165 6.39 7.21 -6.54
C VAL A 165 7.66 8.02 -6.27
N ASP A 166 8.83 7.40 -6.43
CA ASP A 166 10.15 8.00 -6.14
C ASP A 166 10.21 8.79 -4.82
N ASN A 167 9.70 8.18 -3.76
CA ASN A 167 9.66 8.76 -2.40
C ASN A 167 8.75 10.00 -2.25
N TRP A 168 7.89 10.30 -3.23
CA TRP A 168 6.79 11.23 -3.06
C TRP A 168 5.50 10.48 -2.77
N LEU A 169 4.70 11.01 -1.85
CA LEU A 169 3.28 10.66 -1.78
C LEU A 169 2.61 11.19 -3.04
N TYR A 170 1.78 10.36 -3.66
CA TYR A 170 0.97 10.77 -4.79
C TYR A 170 -0.52 10.53 -4.54
N ILE A 171 -1.35 11.40 -5.12
CA ILE A 171 -2.78 11.17 -5.28
C ILE A 171 -3.06 10.99 -6.78
N LEU A 172 -3.78 9.92 -7.10
CA LEU A 172 -4.46 9.79 -8.38
C LEU A 172 -5.92 10.17 -8.22
N ASP A 173 -6.40 11.09 -9.06
CA ASP A 173 -7.83 11.32 -9.21
C ASP A 173 -8.47 10.22 -10.08
N ASP A 174 -9.67 9.78 -9.72
CA ASP A 174 -10.41 8.71 -10.43
C ASP A 174 -11.66 9.28 -11.14
N TYR A 175 -11.61 10.56 -11.54
CA TYR A 175 -12.79 11.24 -12.11
C TYR A 175 -13.14 10.76 -13.53
N SER A 176 -12.14 10.33 -14.31
CA SER A 176 -12.35 9.85 -15.69
C SER A 176 -11.65 8.52 -15.89
N LEU A 177 -12.35 7.56 -16.51
CA LEU A 177 -11.80 6.25 -16.88
C LEU A 177 -10.73 6.34 -17.97
N ASP A 178 -10.71 7.43 -18.75
CA ASP A 178 -9.77 7.61 -19.86
C ASP A 178 -8.59 8.54 -19.50
N VAL A 179 -8.72 9.38 -18.46
CA VAL A 179 -7.73 10.36 -18.04
C VAL A 179 -7.63 10.41 -16.52
N GLN A 180 -6.45 10.15 -15.96
CA GLN A 180 -6.17 10.40 -14.53
C GLN A 180 -5.05 11.41 -14.36
N LYS A 181 -5.16 12.22 -13.31
CA LYS A 181 -4.13 13.18 -12.92
C LYS A 181 -3.34 12.64 -11.75
N LEU A 182 -2.03 12.66 -11.91
CA LEU A 182 -1.07 12.32 -10.88
C LEU A 182 -0.61 13.60 -10.18
N TRP A 183 -1.05 13.77 -8.94
CA TRP A 183 -0.59 14.82 -8.05
C TRP A 183 0.47 14.24 -7.13
N VAL A 184 1.53 15.00 -6.85
CA VAL A 184 2.61 14.57 -5.95
C VAL A 184 2.91 15.64 -4.90
N MET A 185 3.22 15.22 -3.68
CA MET A 185 3.76 16.08 -2.62
C MET A 185 5.29 16.07 -2.74
N LYS A 186 5.86 17.13 -3.29
CA LYS A 186 7.32 17.21 -3.54
C LYS A 186 8.12 17.33 -2.25
N ASP A 187 7.62 18.11 -1.31
CA ASP A 187 8.23 18.34 -0.01
C ASP A 187 7.34 17.69 1.05
N TYR A 188 7.79 16.54 1.56
CA TYR A 188 6.99 15.75 2.49
C TYR A 188 6.65 16.55 3.75
N GLY A 189 5.36 16.61 4.07
CA GLY A 189 4.82 17.36 5.21
C GLY A 189 4.47 18.83 4.89
N ASP A 190 4.90 19.36 3.75
CA ASP A 190 4.46 20.67 3.27
C ASP A 190 3.26 20.51 2.31
N PHE A 191 2.08 20.88 2.80
CA PHE A 191 0.83 20.81 2.03
C PHE A 191 0.80 21.75 0.83
N SER A 192 1.62 22.81 0.81
CA SER A 192 1.70 23.72 -0.33
C SER A 192 2.50 23.13 -1.49
N SER A 193 3.25 22.05 -1.26
CA SER A 193 4.10 21.38 -2.26
C SER A 193 3.36 20.40 -3.17
N TRP A 194 2.04 20.25 -3.01
CA TRP A 194 1.23 19.43 -3.92
C TRP A 194 1.20 20.06 -5.31
N THR A 195 1.67 19.30 -6.30
CA THR A 195 1.77 19.75 -7.69
C THR A 195 1.27 18.67 -8.63
N LEU A 196 0.68 19.10 -9.75
CA LEU A 196 0.29 18.19 -10.82
C LEU A 196 1.54 17.75 -11.59
N GLU A 197 1.93 16.50 -11.43
CA GLU A 197 3.12 15.94 -12.06
C GLU A 197 2.84 15.48 -13.48
N CYS A 198 1.69 14.83 -13.70
CA CYS A 198 1.39 14.15 -14.95
C CYS A 198 -0.11 14.00 -15.17
N VAL A 199 -0.52 14.10 -16.44
CA VAL A 199 -1.84 13.68 -16.91
C VAL A 199 -1.65 12.38 -17.69
N ILE A 200 -2.23 11.30 -17.18
CA ILE A 200 -2.12 9.94 -17.73
C ILE A 200 -3.34 9.70 -18.62
N GLU A 201 -3.10 9.56 -19.92
CA GLU A 201 -4.13 9.27 -20.92
C GLU A 201 -4.12 7.77 -21.29
N GLY A 202 -5.30 7.21 -21.61
CA GLY A 202 -5.41 5.86 -22.15
C GLY A 202 -5.63 4.75 -21.11
N ALA A 203 -6.22 5.09 -19.98
CA ALA A 203 -6.43 4.21 -18.82
C ALA A 203 -7.53 3.14 -18.97
N ARG A 204 -7.88 2.78 -20.21
CA ARG A 204 -8.71 1.59 -20.51
C ARG A 204 -8.12 0.26 -20.03
N LEU A 205 -6.87 0.30 -19.56
CA LEU A 205 -6.15 -0.81 -18.92
C LEU A 205 -6.53 -1.01 -17.46
N GLY A 206 -7.30 -0.12 -16.83
CA GLY A 206 -7.66 -0.14 -15.41
C GLY A 206 -7.05 1.03 -14.65
N THR A 207 -7.13 0.99 -13.32
CA THR A 207 -6.55 2.05 -12.46
C THR A 207 -5.01 1.99 -12.54
N PRO A 208 -4.33 3.08 -12.92
CA PRO A 208 -2.87 3.13 -12.91
C PRO A 208 -2.33 3.13 -11.48
N MET A 209 -1.17 2.51 -11.29
CA MET A 209 -0.41 2.48 -10.04
C MET A 209 1.05 2.81 -10.39
N PRO A 210 1.42 4.11 -10.35
CA PRO A 210 2.79 4.56 -10.48
C PRO A 210 3.74 3.79 -9.56
N LEU A 211 4.83 3.31 -10.14
CA LEU A 211 5.88 2.60 -9.44
C LEU A 211 7.16 3.44 -9.36
N LYS A 212 7.51 4.11 -10.46
CA LYS A 212 8.76 4.84 -10.61
C LYS A 212 8.67 5.88 -11.72
N MET A 213 9.26 7.05 -11.53
CA MET A 213 9.63 7.97 -12.59
C MET A 213 11.06 7.64 -13.06
N LEU A 214 11.22 7.47 -14.36
CA LEU A 214 12.53 7.30 -14.97
C LEU A 214 13.19 8.67 -15.18
N LYS A 215 14.52 8.69 -15.36
CA LYS A 215 15.30 9.93 -15.52
C LYS A 215 14.87 10.78 -16.73
N ASP A 216 14.27 10.16 -17.74
CA ASP A 216 13.73 10.82 -18.92
C ASP A 216 12.28 11.34 -18.73
N GLY A 217 11.74 11.25 -17.52
CA GLY A 217 10.36 11.62 -17.19
C GLY A 217 9.33 10.56 -17.55
N THR A 218 9.73 9.38 -18.03
CA THR A 218 8.81 8.28 -18.30
C THR A 218 8.33 7.64 -17.00
N LEU A 219 7.02 7.52 -16.80
CA LEU A 219 6.43 6.78 -15.69
C LEU A 219 6.40 5.28 -15.97
N LEU A 220 6.89 4.48 -15.04
CA LEU A 220 6.63 3.04 -14.97
C LEU A 220 5.42 2.80 -14.06
N MET A 221 4.42 2.06 -14.56
CA MET A 221 3.15 1.84 -13.87
C MET A 221 2.67 0.40 -13.99
N MET A 222 1.97 -0.04 -12.95
CA MET A 222 1.09 -1.21 -13.02
C MET A 222 -0.35 -0.76 -13.25
N PHE A 223 -1.10 -1.53 -14.02
CA PHE A 223 -2.54 -1.33 -14.21
C PHE A 223 -3.27 -2.52 -13.62
N ASN A 224 -4.20 -2.25 -12.72
CA ASN A 224 -5.08 -3.25 -12.16
C ASN A 224 -6.42 -3.22 -12.91
N LYS A 225 -6.71 -4.24 -13.72
CA LYS A 225 -8.01 -4.41 -14.36
C LYS A 225 -8.84 -5.44 -13.63
N TRP A 226 -10.02 -5.02 -13.16
CA TRP A 226 -11.03 -5.96 -12.72
C TRP A 226 -11.64 -6.66 -13.94
N CYS A 227 -11.58 -7.98 -14.00
CA CYS A 227 -12.23 -8.77 -15.04
C CYS A 227 -13.35 -9.61 -14.42
N ASN A 228 -14.60 -9.30 -14.78
CA ASN A 228 -15.72 -10.21 -14.58
C ASN A 228 -15.60 -11.34 -15.60
N ILE A 229 -14.96 -12.44 -15.21
CA ILE A 229 -15.12 -13.70 -15.92
C ILE A 229 -16.36 -14.36 -15.30
N SER A 230 -17.33 -14.69 -16.14
CA SER A 230 -18.59 -15.35 -15.79
C SER A 230 -18.44 -16.31 -14.62
N SER A 231 -19.23 -16.06 -13.57
CA SER A 231 -19.51 -16.91 -12.39
C SER A 231 -18.32 -17.74 -11.84
N VAL A 232 -17.90 -17.35 -10.63
CA VAL A 232 -17.08 -18.10 -9.64
C VAL A 232 -15.59 -17.72 -9.54
N LYS A 233 -14.96 -17.03 -10.50
CA LYS A 233 -13.58 -16.51 -10.30
C LYS A 233 -13.36 -15.13 -10.91
N SER A 234 -13.40 -14.09 -10.06
CA SER A 234 -12.80 -12.81 -10.41
C SER A 234 -11.28 -13.00 -10.50
N SER A 235 -10.69 -12.63 -11.64
CA SER A 235 -9.23 -12.59 -11.80
C SER A 235 -8.80 -11.15 -12.04
N ILE A 236 -7.76 -10.74 -11.31
CA ILE A 236 -7.14 -9.44 -11.48
C ILE A 236 -6.03 -9.61 -12.52
N LYS A 237 -6.16 -8.90 -13.65
CA LYS A 237 -5.09 -8.84 -14.66
C LYS A 237 -4.21 -7.64 -14.36
N ILE A 238 -2.95 -7.90 -14.05
CA ILE A 238 -1.94 -6.86 -13.87
C ILE A 238 -1.20 -6.65 -15.19
N THR A 239 -1.22 -5.41 -15.69
CA THR A 239 -0.42 -5.01 -16.86
C THR A 239 0.68 -4.06 -16.42
N LEU A 240 1.93 -4.38 -16.70
CA LEU A 240 3.03 -3.44 -16.56
C LEU A 240 3.12 -2.59 -17.83
N ALA A 241 3.28 -1.27 -17.70
CA ALA A 241 3.43 -0.37 -18.83
C ALA A 241 4.29 0.84 -18.45
N SER A 242 4.90 1.45 -19.47
CA SER A 242 5.56 2.75 -19.35
C SER A 242 4.74 3.82 -20.05
N TYR A 243 4.63 5.01 -19.48
CA TYR A 243 3.99 6.17 -20.08
C TYR A 243 4.95 7.34 -20.11
N ASN A 244 5.19 7.90 -21.29
CA ASN A 244 5.97 9.12 -21.42
C ASN A 244 5.01 10.32 -21.50
N PRO A 245 5.01 11.24 -20.52
CA PRO A 245 4.07 12.37 -20.49
C PRO A 245 4.28 13.38 -21.62
N GLN A 246 5.52 13.52 -22.12
CA GLN A 246 5.84 14.45 -23.21
C GLN A 246 5.29 13.95 -24.54
N THR A 247 5.49 12.65 -24.84
CA THR A 247 5.00 12.06 -26.10
C THR A 247 3.56 11.54 -25.98
N ARG A 248 3.00 11.45 -24.77
CA ARG A 248 1.70 10.84 -24.43
C ARG A 248 1.58 9.39 -24.91
N VAL A 249 2.69 8.65 -24.93
CA VAL A 249 2.71 7.27 -25.43
C VAL A 249 2.72 6.30 -24.26
N LEU A 250 1.69 5.46 -24.19
CA LEU A 250 1.60 4.31 -23.30
C LEU A 250 2.13 3.05 -24.01
N LYS A 251 3.18 2.43 -23.48
CA LYS A 251 3.76 1.18 -24.00
C LYS A 251 3.59 0.06 -22.98
N LYS A 252 2.87 -1.00 -23.36
CA LYS A 252 2.76 -2.21 -22.54
C LYS A 252 4.10 -2.95 -22.52
N ILE A 253 4.52 -3.36 -21.34
CA ILE A 253 5.75 -4.10 -21.13
C ILE A 253 5.39 -5.57 -20.94
N LYS A 254 6.00 -6.44 -21.75
CA LYS A 254 5.86 -7.89 -21.59
C LYS A 254 6.61 -8.32 -20.33
N HIS A 255 5.95 -9.08 -19.47
CA HIS A 255 6.56 -9.67 -18.28
C HIS A 255 6.17 -11.14 -18.15
N CYS A 256 6.92 -11.90 -17.35
CA CYS A 256 6.67 -13.30 -17.09
C CYS A 256 6.26 -13.47 -15.61
N GLY A 257 5.03 -13.91 -15.34
CA GLY A 257 4.55 -14.21 -13.99
C GLY A 257 3.02 -14.20 -13.89
N ASN A 258 2.46 -14.96 -12.94
CA ASN A 258 1.03 -14.89 -12.60
C ASN A 258 0.76 -13.66 -11.73
N SER A 259 -0.32 -12.94 -12.01
CA SER A 259 -0.66 -11.67 -11.36
C SER A 259 -1.19 -11.87 -9.94
N LEU A 260 -0.32 -11.68 -8.94
CA LEU A 260 -0.72 -11.45 -7.56
C LEU A 260 -0.64 -9.95 -7.30
N TRP A 261 -1.74 -9.38 -6.84
CA TRP A 261 -1.96 -7.96 -6.52
C TRP A 261 -0.72 -7.29 -5.89
N GLY A 262 -0.35 -6.08 -6.34
CA GLY A 262 0.79 -5.32 -5.82
C GLY A 262 0.48 -3.85 -5.62
N GLY A 263 0.86 -3.32 -4.45
CA GLY A 263 0.89 -1.88 -4.15
C GLY A 263 2.14 -1.19 -4.74
N SER A 264 2.15 0.14 -4.75
CA SER A 264 3.33 0.92 -5.11
C SER A 264 4.37 0.91 -3.99
N VAL A 265 5.65 0.99 -4.37
CA VAL A 265 6.80 0.74 -3.48
C VAL A 265 7.70 1.98 -3.47
N ALA A 266 8.09 2.45 -2.29
CA ALA A 266 9.12 3.49 -2.15
C ALA A 266 10.48 2.96 -2.67
N ASP A 267 11.32 3.83 -3.25
CA ASP A 267 12.61 3.40 -3.78
C ASP A 267 13.48 2.88 -2.63
N VAL A 268 14.04 1.68 -2.78
CA VAL A 268 14.84 1.03 -1.74
C VAL A 268 16.32 1.16 -2.08
N PRO A 269 17.11 2.00 -1.37
CA PRO A 269 18.52 2.22 -1.71
C PRO A 269 19.42 1.04 -1.32
N ARG A 270 19.00 0.18 -0.39
CA ARG A 270 19.78 -0.93 0.16
C ARG A 270 18.91 -2.13 0.56
N PHE A 271 19.41 -3.33 0.30
CA PHE A 271 18.68 -4.59 0.49
C PHE A 271 19.05 -5.22 1.84
N PHE A 272 18.07 -5.41 2.72
CA PHE A 272 18.26 -6.06 4.00
C PHE A 272 17.82 -7.53 3.95
N SER A 273 18.50 -8.39 4.74
CA SER A 273 18.04 -9.76 4.97
C SER A 273 16.84 -9.75 5.92
N PRO A 274 15.81 -10.60 5.71
CA PRO A 274 14.73 -10.77 6.69
C PRO A 274 15.25 -11.47 7.94
N MET A 275 16.33 -12.25 7.80
CA MET A 275 17.03 -12.80 8.96
C MET A 275 17.81 -11.72 9.70
N ASP A 276 18.19 -10.59 9.09
CA ASP A 276 18.85 -9.48 9.81
C ASP A 276 17.82 -8.70 10.63
N ALA A 277 16.59 -8.55 10.12
CA ALA A 277 15.44 -8.06 10.89
C ALA A 277 15.09 -8.96 12.10
N LEU A 278 15.49 -10.24 12.09
CA LEU A 278 15.38 -11.18 13.20
C LEU A 278 16.70 -11.32 14.00
N LYS A 279 17.82 -10.80 13.51
CA LYS A 279 19.17 -10.93 14.10
C LYS A 279 19.69 -9.65 14.76
N LEU A 280 18.83 -8.69 15.06
CA LEU A 280 19.11 -7.67 16.09
C LEU A 280 19.27 -8.26 17.51
N GLN A 281 19.36 -9.58 17.62
CA GLN A 281 19.78 -10.31 18.80
C GLN A 281 20.93 -11.25 18.43
N CYS A 282 22.14 -10.69 18.34
CA CYS A 282 23.42 -11.28 18.73
C CYS A 282 24.37 -10.14 19.06
#